data_AF-A0A519ERF9-F1
#
_entry.id   AF-A0A519ERF9-F1
#
_cell.length_a   1.000
_cell.length_b   1.000
_cell.length_c   1.000
_cell.angle_alpha   90.00
_cell.angle_beta   90.00
_cell.angle_gamma   90.00
#
_symmetry.space_group_name_H-M   'P 1'
#
loop_
_entity.id
_entity.type
_entity.pdbx_description
1 polymer ?
#
loop_
_entity_poly.entity_id
_entity_poly.type
_entity_poly.pdbx_seq_one_letter_code
_entity_poly.pdbx_strand_id
1 'polypeptide(L)'
;MSDLTQWQPARLPNTRTLQGRFIRLEKLNAAQHGDGLWEALEGPAADRKLWDYLFVGPFPERGAFDDYLAGLEGSTDPWFY
;
A
#
# COMPACT_ATOMS: atom_id res chain seq x y z
N MET A 1 22.23 4.39 27.56
CA MET A 1 20.90 5.00 27.36
C MET A 1 21.08 6.20 26.48
N SER A 2 20.32 6.33 25.39
CA SER A 2 20.38 7.53 24.56
C SER A 2 19.76 8.70 25.33
N ASP A 3 20.47 9.83 25.39
CA ASP A 3 19.97 11.08 25.97
C ASP A 3 18.86 11.65 25.06
N LEU A 4 17.68 11.90 25.65
CA LEU A 4 16.47 12.34 24.94
C LEU A 4 16.19 13.85 25.13
N THR A 5 17.08 14.60 25.77
CA THR A 5 16.89 16.04 26.03
C THR A 5 16.86 16.91 24.76
N GLN A 6 17.28 16.39 23.61
CA GLN A 6 17.25 17.05 22.30
C GLN A 6 16.34 16.33 21.30
N TRP A 7 15.33 15.59 21.79
CA TRP A 7 14.36 14.91 20.94
C TRP A 7 13.65 15.88 19.97
N GLN A 8 13.48 15.45 18.72
CA GLN A 8 12.73 16.14 17.69
C GLN A 8 11.79 15.16 16.97
N PRO A 9 10.64 15.63 16.46
CA PRO A 9 9.73 14.77 15.70
C PRO A 9 10.37 14.24 14.42
N ALA A 10 9.96 13.05 14.00
CA ALA A 10 10.36 12.47 12.73
C ALA A 10 9.81 13.30 11.55
N ARG A 11 10.49 13.22 10.41
CA ARG A 11 10.00 13.83 9.17
C ARG A 11 8.82 13.02 8.62
N LEU A 12 7.83 13.71 8.07
CA LEU A 12 6.73 13.06 7.35
C LEU A 12 7.26 12.28 6.14
N PRO A 13 6.56 11.21 5.72
CA PRO A 13 6.82 10.55 4.45
C PRO A 13 6.75 11.54 3.28
N ASN A 14 7.40 11.18 2.17
CA ASN A 14 7.28 11.90 0.91
C ASN A 14 6.91 10.90 -0.20
N THR A 15 6.75 11.40 -1.43
CA THR A 15 6.34 10.60 -2.59
C THR A 15 7.51 9.98 -3.37
N ARG A 16 8.72 9.96 -2.81
CA ARG A 16 9.88 9.42 -3.52
C ARG A 16 9.80 7.89 -3.56
N THR A 17 10.07 7.35 -4.74
CA THR A 17 10.31 5.91 -4.90
C THR A 17 11.49 5.47 -4.06
N LEU A 18 11.31 4.40 -3.30
CA LEU A 18 12.38 3.78 -2.51
C LEU A 18 12.96 2.60 -3.30
N GLN A 19 14.21 2.75 -3.73
CA GLN A 19 14.90 1.71 -4.49
C GLN A 19 15.71 0.82 -3.54
N GLY A 20 15.33 -0.45 -3.43
CA GLY A 20 16.08 -1.48 -2.72
C GLY A 20 16.89 -2.37 -3.66
N ARG A 21 17.55 -3.38 -3.07
CA ARG A 21 18.30 -4.40 -3.82
C ARG A 21 17.40 -5.34 -4.62
N PHE A 22 16.24 -5.69 -4.07
CA PHE A 22 15.31 -6.69 -4.63
C PHE A 22 13.94 -6.11 -4.96
N ILE A 23 13.56 -5.02 -4.29
CA ILE A 23 12.23 -4.43 -4.39
C ILE A 23 12.35 -2.93 -4.61
N ARG A 24 11.29 -2.37 -5.18
CA ARG A 24 11.09 -0.94 -5.37
C ARG A 24 9.70 -0.60 -4.83
N LEU A 25 9.61 0.41 -3.97
CA LEU A 25 8.35 0.86 -3.37
C LEU A 25 7.98 2.23 -3.92
N GLU A 26 6.73 2.44 -4.32
CA GLU A 26 6.43 3.47 -5.31
C GLU A 26 5.44 4.57 -4.97
N LYS A 27 4.85 4.74 -3.79
CA LYS A 27 3.65 5.59 -3.62
C LYS A 27 2.54 5.09 -4.54
N LEU A 28 1.55 4.48 -3.91
CA LEU A 28 0.41 3.92 -4.61
C LEU A 28 -0.22 4.96 -5.55
N ASN A 29 -0.35 4.58 -6.82
CA ASN A 29 -1.06 5.27 -7.86
C ASN A 29 -2.08 4.30 -8.46
N ALA A 30 -3.38 4.53 -8.23
CA ALA A 30 -4.40 3.54 -8.60
C ALA A 30 -4.45 3.29 -10.11
N ALA A 31 -4.26 4.33 -10.92
CA ALA A 31 -4.28 4.24 -12.37
C ALA A 31 -3.10 3.42 -12.94
N GLN A 32 -1.91 3.52 -12.35
CA GLN A 32 -0.71 2.80 -12.83
C GLN A 32 -0.59 1.40 -12.22
N HIS A 33 -0.98 1.22 -10.96
CA HIS A 33 -0.72 0.00 -10.19
C HIS A 33 -1.93 -0.94 -10.10
N GLY A 34 -3.15 -0.43 -10.35
CA GLY A 34 -4.39 -1.15 -10.08
C GLY A 34 -4.51 -2.50 -10.78
N ASP A 35 -4.17 -2.59 -12.06
CA ASP A 35 -4.27 -3.84 -12.82
C ASP A 35 -3.34 -4.93 -12.28
N GLY A 36 -2.08 -4.58 -12.02
CA GLY A 36 -1.10 -5.53 -11.49
C GLY A 36 -1.42 -5.97 -10.06
N LEU A 37 -1.92 -5.04 -9.22
CA LEU A 37 -2.37 -5.36 -7.87
C LEU A 37 -3.62 -6.26 -7.90
N TRP A 38 -4.57 -5.99 -8.79
CA TRP A 38 -5.74 -6.85 -8.96
C TRP A 38 -5.35 -8.27 -9.35
N GLU A 39 -4.47 -8.43 -10.35
CA GLU A 39 -4.00 -9.75 -10.78
C GLU A 39 -3.30 -10.52 -9.63
N ALA A 40 -2.49 -9.82 -8.84
CA ALA A 40 -1.75 -10.41 -7.73
C ALA A 40 -2.63 -10.77 -6.51
N LEU A 41 -3.67 -9.99 -6.23
CA LEU A 41 -4.45 -10.09 -4.99
C LEU A 41 -5.82 -10.77 -5.15
N GLU A 42 -6.44 -10.63 -6.33
CA GLU A 42 -7.80 -11.15 -6.63
C GLU A 42 -7.84 -11.99 -7.92
N GLY A 43 -6.77 -12.00 -8.71
CA GLY A 43 -6.70 -12.74 -9.97
C GLY A 43 -6.76 -14.26 -9.79
N PRO A 44 -6.90 -15.03 -10.89
CA PRO A 44 -7.05 -16.49 -10.83
C PRO A 44 -5.91 -17.24 -10.14
N ALA A 45 -4.70 -16.65 -10.14
CA ALA A 45 -3.50 -17.21 -9.51
C ALA A 45 -3.25 -16.65 -8.09
N ALA A 46 -4.10 -15.75 -7.59
CA ALA A 46 -3.94 -15.16 -6.27
C ALA A 46 -4.21 -16.20 -5.15
N ASP A 47 -3.48 -16.07 -4.05
CA ASP A 47 -3.75 -16.88 -2.86
C ASP A 47 -4.96 -16.31 -2.12
N ARG A 48 -6.09 -17.02 -2.17
CA ARG A 48 -7.33 -16.62 -1.48
C ARG A 48 -7.17 -16.45 0.03
N LYS A 49 -6.20 -17.14 0.65
CA LYS A 49 -5.96 -17.04 2.09
C LYS A 49 -5.22 -15.76 2.49
N LEU A 50 -4.72 -14.99 1.53
CA LEU A 50 -4.06 -13.72 1.80
C LEU A 50 -4.92 -12.79 2.67
N TRP A 51 -6.22 -12.76 2.39
CA TRP A 51 -7.18 -11.91 3.07
C TRP A 51 -7.60 -12.42 4.46
N ASP A 52 -7.36 -13.69 4.79
CA ASP A 52 -7.74 -14.28 6.09
C ASP A 52 -7.09 -13.55 7.29
N TYR A 53 -6.02 -12.79 7.03
CA TYR A 53 -5.23 -12.08 8.03
C TYR A 53 -5.32 -10.55 7.92
N LEU A 54 -6.24 -10.02 7.10
CA LEU A 54 -6.40 -8.59 6.86
C LEU A 54 -7.81 -8.13 7.30
N PHE A 55 -7.91 -6.88 7.76
CA PHE A 55 -9.20 -6.27 8.14
C PHE A 55 -10.06 -5.83 6.95
N VAL A 56 -9.58 -6.06 5.73
CA VAL A 56 -10.19 -5.62 4.48
C VAL A 56 -10.16 -6.77 3.47
N GLY A 57 -10.98 -6.67 2.43
CA GLY A 57 -11.08 -7.69 1.40
C GLY A 57 -11.73 -9.00 1.91
N PRO A 58 -11.73 -10.05 1.08
CA PRO A 58 -11.44 -10.01 -0.36
C PRO A 58 -12.44 -9.12 -1.12
N PHE A 59 -12.07 -8.70 -2.31
CA PHE A 59 -12.88 -7.89 -3.21
C PHE A 59 -13.50 -8.77 -4.30
N PRO A 60 -14.82 -9.02 -4.27
CA PRO A 60 -15.46 -9.92 -5.23
C PRO A 60 -15.50 -9.35 -6.65
N GLU A 61 -15.33 -8.03 -6.80
CA GLU A 61 -15.48 -7.31 -8.07
C GLU A 61 -14.43 -6.21 -8.21
N ARG A 62 -14.02 -5.97 -9.46
CA ARG A 62 -12.98 -5.00 -9.80
C ARG A 62 -13.30 -3.58 -9.34
N GLY A 63 -14.55 -3.15 -9.49
CA GLY A 63 -14.97 -1.79 -9.08
C GLY A 63 -14.78 -1.53 -7.59
N ALA A 64 -15.13 -2.49 -6.73
CA ALA A 64 -14.95 -2.35 -5.28
C ALA A 64 -13.47 -2.25 -4.88
N PHE A 65 -12.60 -2.94 -5.62
CA PHE A 65 -11.15 -2.86 -5.43
C PHE A 65 -10.58 -1.52 -5.92
N ASP A 66 -11.05 -1.02 -7.07
CA ASP A 66 -10.63 0.29 -7.60
C ASP A 66 -11.03 1.44 -6.65
N ASP A 67 -12.25 1.40 -6.11
CA ASP A 67 -12.72 2.38 -5.10
C ASP A 67 -11.86 2.33 -3.83
N TYR A 68 -11.49 1.12 -3.40
CA TYR A 68 -10.59 0.92 -2.26
C TYR A 68 -9.20 1.52 -2.55
N LEU A 69 -8.60 1.21 -3.71
CA LEU A 69 -7.29 1.76 -4.09
C LEU A 69 -7.30 3.28 -4.21
N ALA A 70 -8.37 3.88 -4.75
CA ALA A 70 -8.51 5.33 -4.82
C ALA A 70 -8.52 5.97 -3.42
N GLY A 71 -9.18 5.32 -2.45
CA GLY A 71 -9.15 5.74 -1.05
C GLY A 71 -7.75 5.67 -0.44
N LEU A 72 -6.99 4.60 -0.74
CA LEU A 72 -5.61 4.45 -0.27
C LEU A 72 -4.64 5.46 -0.92
N GLU A 73 -4.78 5.74 -2.21
CA GLU A 73 -3.96 6.70 -2.94
C GLU A 73 -4.06 8.09 -2.30
N GLY A 74 -5.29 8.53 -1.98
CA GLY A 74 -5.58 9.81 -1.35
C GLY A 74 -5.25 9.89 0.15
N SER A 75 -4.95 8.76 0.80
CA SER A 75 -4.63 8.73 2.23
C SER A 75 -3.24 9.30 2.51
N THR A 76 -3.18 10.23 3.46
CA THR A 76 -1.93 10.76 4.03
C THR A 76 -1.58 10.15 5.39
N ASP A 77 -2.49 9.36 5.97
CA ASP A 77 -2.25 8.55 7.17
C ASP A 77 -3.35 7.48 7.31
N PRO A 78 -3.05 6.18 7.11
CA PRO A 78 -1.75 5.62 6.79
C PRO A 78 -1.25 5.97 5.38
N TRP A 79 0.07 5.95 5.18
CA TRP A 79 0.72 6.30 3.90
C TRP A 79 1.06 5.04 3.08
N PHE A 80 0.45 4.88 1.89
CA PHE A 80 0.57 3.67 1.06
C PHE A 80 1.56 3.82 -0.10
N TYR A 81 2.43 2.81 -0.28
CA TYR A 81 3.47 2.72 -1.31
C TYR A 81 3.17 1.74 -2.42
#